data_AF-A0A968H8Z9-F1
#
_entry.id   AF-A0A968H8Z9-F1
#
_cell.length_a   1.000
_cell.length_b   1.000
_cell.length_c   1.000
_cell.angle_alpha   90.00
_cell.angle_beta   90.00
_cell.angle_gamma   90.00
#
_symmetry.space_group_name_H-M   'P 1'
#
loop_
_entity.id
_entity.type
_entity.pdbx_description
1 polymer ?
#
loop_
_entity_poly.entity_id
_entity_poly.type
_entity_poly.pdbx_seq_one_letter_code
_entity_poly.pdbx_strand_id
1 'polypeptide(L)'
;MFESIGADIYKTWSEDQRRAEIGKLVEGHRAGLPLKILFQMASAIAGSPDSARDHLAVLIPADERHKMVTREKGAAQALAASFLM
;
A
#
# COMPACT_ATOMS: atom_id res chain seq x y z
N MET A 1 -7.21 11.55 -14.48
CA MET A 1 -6.38 10.70 -15.36
C MET A 1 -4.91 11.04 -15.12
N PHE A 2 -4.34 10.54 -14.02
CA PHE A 2 -2.90 10.62 -13.68
C PHE A 2 -2.32 9.20 -13.47
N GLU A 3 -3.06 8.16 -13.88
CA GLU A 3 -2.80 6.78 -13.45
C GLU A 3 -1.75 6.05 -14.30
N SER A 4 -1.47 6.48 -15.53
CA SER A 4 -0.62 5.70 -16.45
C SER A 4 0.87 6.07 -16.40
N ILE A 5 1.23 7.34 -16.21
CA ILE A 5 2.63 7.78 -16.40
C ILE A 5 3.56 7.24 -15.30
N GLY A 6 3.08 7.11 -14.06
CA GLY A 6 3.87 6.55 -12.96
C GLY A 6 3.95 5.02 -12.98
N ALA A 7 2.85 4.34 -13.32
CA ALA A 7 2.74 2.88 -13.28
C ALA A 7 3.66 2.19 -14.31
N ASP A 8 3.87 2.80 -15.47
CA ASP A 8 4.72 2.22 -16.52
C ASP A 8 6.20 2.21 -16.14
N ILE A 9 6.66 3.18 -15.34
CA ILE A 9 8.05 3.19 -14.82
C ILE A 9 8.26 2.00 -13.88
N TYR A 10 7.31 1.71 -13.00
CA TYR A 10 7.42 0.61 -12.04
C TYR A 10 7.45 -0.77 -12.70
N LYS A 11 6.93 -0.91 -13.94
CA LYS A 11 7.06 -2.17 -14.71
C LYS A 11 8.51 -2.54 -14.98
N THR A 12 9.39 -1.55 -15.11
CA THR A 12 10.84 -1.77 -15.33
C THR A 12 11.63 -2.03 -14.06
N TRP A 13 11.01 -1.84 -12.90
CA TRP A 13 11.67 -1.99 -11.60
C TRP A 13 11.71 -3.45 -11.17
N SER A 14 12.79 -3.81 -10.46
CA SER A 14 12.87 -5.09 -9.77
C SER A 14 11.90 -5.13 -8.57
N GLU A 15 11.59 -6.34 -8.10
CA GLU A 15 10.77 -6.55 -6.91
C GLU A 15 11.35 -5.87 -5.66
N ASP A 16 12.68 -5.82 -5.53
CA ASP A 16 13.33 -5.15 -4.41
C ASP A 16 13.17 -3.63 -4.48
N GLN A 17 13.23 -3.04 -5.68
CA GLN A 17 13.00 -1.61 -5.86
C GLN A 17 11.54 -1.24 -5.54
N ARG A 18 10.58 -2.04 -6.00
CA ARG A 18 9.15 -1.87 -5.68
C ARG A 18 8.93 -1.96 -4.17
N ARG A 19 9.47 -3.00 -3.52
CA ARG A 19 9.38 -3.20 -2.07
C ARG A 19 9.97 -2.02 -1.31
N ALA A 20 11.16 -1.55 -1.70
CA ALA A 20 11.81 -0.42 -1.03
C ALA A 20 10.97 0.87 -1.13
N GLU A 21 10.36 1.13 -2.29
CA GLU A 21 9.52 2.31 -2.50
C GLU A 21 8.18 2.22 -1.75
N ILE A 22 7.54 1.05 -1.74
CA ILE A 22 6.35 0.80 -0.91
C ILE A 22 6.71 0.97 0.57
N GLY A 23 7.91 0.57 0.99
CA GLY A 23 8.43 0.83 2.33
C GLY A 23 8.43 2.32 2.70
N LYS A 24 8.83 3.20 1.78
CA LYS A 24 8.76 4.65 2.00
C LYS A 24 7.33 5.15 2.15
N LEU A 25 6.38 4.58 1.40
CA LEU A 25 4.95 4.92 1.56
C LEU A 25 4.41 4.49 2.93
N VAL A 26 4.85 3.35 3.44
CA VAL A 26 4.51 2.89 4.80
C VAL A 26 5.03 3.88 5.83
N GLU A 27 6.29 4.32 5.72
CA GLU A 27 6.83 5.37 6.60
C GLU A 27 6.05 6.70 6.47
N GLY A 28 5.69 7.07 5.24
CA GLY A 28 4.82 8.22 5.00
C GLY A 28 3.47 8.09 5.71
N HIS A 29 2.87 6.90 5.71
CA HIS A 29 1.62 6.64 6.43
C HIS A 29 1.80 6.76 7.94
N ARG A 30 2.88 6.20 8.50
CA ARG A 30 3.24 6.37 9.92
C ARG A 30 3.40 7.86 10.28
N ALA A 31 3.83 8.68 9.33
CA ALA A 31 3.94 10.14 9.45
C ALA A 31 2.65 10.93 9.10
N GLY A 32 1.54 10.26 8.78
CA GLY A 32 0.22 10.88 8.56
C GLY A 32 -0.30 10.87 7.12
N LEU A 33 0.37 10.21 6.18
CA LEU A 33 -0.18 9.98 4.83
C LEU A 33 -1.50 9.18 4.93
N PRO A 34 -2.58 9.55 4.24
CA PRO A 34 -3.84 8.80 4.31
C PRO A 34 -3.74 7.37 3.77
N LEU A 35 -4.44 6.41 4.40
CA LEU A 35 -4.48 5.00 3.98
C LEU A 35 -4.87 4.81 2.51
N LYS A 36 -5.84 5.60 2.03
CA LYS A 36 -6.27 5.54 0.63
C LYS A 36 -5.10 5.82 -0.33
N ILE A 37 -4.25 6.78 -0.01
CA ILE A 37 -3.08 7.13 -0.84
C ILE A 37 -2.03 6.02 -0.75
N LEU A 38 -1.79 5.47 0.44
CA LEU A 38 -0.92 4.30 0.60
C LEU A 38 -1.36 3.14 -0.31
N PHE A 39 -2.63 2.75 -0.29
CA PHE A 39 -3.13 1.63 -1.09
C PHE A 39 -3.10 1.90 -2.59
N GLN A 40 -3.50 3.11 -3.01
CA GLN A 40 -3.47 3.50 -4.43
C GLN A 40 -2.04 3.47 -4.98
N MET A 41 -1.10 4.09 -4.27
CA MET A 41 0.30 4.17 -4.71
C MET A 41 1.00 2.81 -4.61
N ALA A 42 0.76 2.05 -3.54
CA ALA A 42 1.31 0.70 -3.42
C ALA A 42 0.81 -0.22 -4.55
N SER A 43 -0.47 -0.12 -4.94
CA SER A 43 -1.02 -0.88 -6.07
C SER A 43 -0.40 -0.47 -7.40
N ALA A 44 -0.16 0.84 -7.60
CA ALA A 44 0.52 1.33 -8.80
C ALA A 44 1.96 0.83 -8.90
N ILE A 45 2.70 0.84 -7.77
CA ILE A 45 4.09 0.38 -7.70
C ILE A 45 4.20 -1.15 -7.87
N ALA A 46 3.33 -1.90 -7.20
CA ALA A 46 3.30 -3.36 -7.27
C ALA A 46 2.70 -3.88 -8.59
N GLY A 47 2.04 -3.00 -9.36
CA GLY A 47 1.36 -3.34 -10.62
C GLY A 47 -0.04 -3.92 -10.46
N SER A 48 -0.44 -4.33 -9.25
CA SER A 48 -1.80 -4.75 -8.94
C SER A 48 -2.12 -4.58 -7.45
N PRO A 49 -3.42 -4.48 -7.07
CA PRO A 49 -3.83 -4.51 -5.67
C PRO A 49 -3.37 -5.76 -4.93
N ASP A 50 -3.43 -6.93 -5.57
CA ASP A 50 -3.07 -8.22 -4.97
C ASP A 50 -1.58 -8.25 -4.59
N SER A 51 -0.70 -7.87 -5.53
CA SER A 51 0.74 -7.76 -5.27
C SER A 51 1.05 -6.71 -4.20
N ALA A 52 0.27 -5.62 -4.12
CA ALA A 52 0.43 -4.63 -3.08
C ALA A 52 0.20 -5.22 -1.69
N ARG A 53 -0.80 -6.13 -1.53
CA ARG A 53 -1.07 -6.81 -0.25
C ARG A 53 0.14 -7.61 0.22
N ASP A 54 0.78 -8.34 -0.69
CA ASP A 54 1.94 -9.15 -0.37
C ASP A 54 3.11 -8.28 0.14
N HIS A 55 3.38 -7.15 -0.52
CA HIS A 55 4.38 -6.21 -0.05
C HIS A 55 4.01 -5.61 1.31
N LEU A 56 2.77 -5.15 1.48
CA LEU A 56 2.30 -4.53 2.73
C LEU A 56 2.31 -5.52 3.89
N ALA A 57 1.98 -6.79 3.67
CA ALA A 57 2.03 -7.83 4.70
C ALA A 57 3.45 -8.12 5.19
N VAL A 58 4.46 -7.98 4.32
CA VAL A 58 5.88 -8.11 4.69
C VAL A 58 6.40 -6.85 5.40
N LEU A 59 5.97 -5.67 4.95
CA LEU A 59 6.48 -4.38 5.45
C LEU A 59 5.78 -3.90 6.73
N ILE A 60 4.55 -4.35 6.97
CA ILE A 60 3.72 -3.93 8.10
C ILE A 60 3.43 -5.14 9.00
N PRO A 61 3.92 -5.13 10.25
CA PRO A 61 3.62 -6.15 11.24
C PRO A 61 2.11 -6.39 11.41
N ALA A 62 1.73 -7.62 11.72
CA ALA A 62 0.31 -8.02 11.81
C ALA A 62 -0.48 -7.20 12.86
N ASP A 63 0.14 -6.84 13.98
CA ASP A 63 -0.50 -6.03 15.02
C ASP A 63 -0.75 -4.58 14.54
N GLU A 64 0.20 -4.02 13.78
CA GLU A 64 0.07 -2.70 13.17
C GLU A 64 -1.03 -2.71 12.09
N ARG A 65 -1.06 -3.73 11.22
CA ARG A 65 -2.14 -3.93 10.23
C ARG A 65 -3.51 -3.96 10.91
N HIS A 66 -3.66 -4.73 11.99
CA HIS A 66 -4.91 -4.81 12.74
C HIS A 66 -5.33 -3.45 13.33
N LYS A 67 -4.38 -2.68 13.87
CA LYS A 67 -4.63 -1.32 14.38
C LYS A 67 -5.06 -0.37 13.26
N MET A 68 -4.44 -0.45 12.08
CA MET A 68 -4.80 0.37 10.93
C MET A 68 -6.25 0.10 10.49
N VAL A 69 -6.66 -1.16 10.42
CA VAL A 69 -8.04 -1.54 10.04
C VAL A 69 -9.06 -1.07 11.08
N THR A 70 -8.81 -1.31 12.37
CA THR A 70 -9.79 -1.04 13.44
C THR A 70 -10.02 0.43 13.75
N ARG A 71 -9.05 1.30 13.40
CA ARG A 71 -9.18 2.77 13.49
C ARG A 71 -10.19 3.33 12.51
N GLU A 72 -10.27 2.76 11.31
CA GLU A 72 -11.22 3.16 10.27
C GLU A 72 -12.66 2.70 10.60
N LYS A 73 -13.64 3.28 9.90
CA LYS A 73 -15.06 2.91 10.02
C LYS A 73 -15.73 2.73 8.66
N GLY A 74 -16.77 1.88 8.62
CA GLY A 74 -17.60 1.68 7.43
C GLY A 74 -16.81 1.23 6.20
N ALA A 75 -17.03 1.89 5.07
CA ALA A 75 -16.38 1.53 3.80
C ALA A 75 -14.85 1.66 3.85
N ALA A 76 -14.31 2.62 4.62
CA ALA A 76 -12.86 2.78 4.78
C ALA A 76 -12.24 1.61 5.54
N GLN A 77 -12.93 1.09 6.56
CA GLN A 77 -12.51 -0.11 7.29
C GLN A 77 -12.52 -1.36 6.39
N ALA A 78 -13.57 -1.52 5.57
CA ALA A 78 -13.65 -2.63 4.62
C ALA A 78 -12.51 -2.58 3.58
N LEU A 79 -12.18 -1.38 3.10
CA LEU A 79 -11.05 -1.18 2.19
C LEU A 79 -9.71 -1.47 2.88
N ALA A 80 -9.51 -0.99 4.11
CA ALA A 80 -8.29 -1.28 4.86
C ALA A 80 -8.13 -2.78 5.11
N ALA A 81 -9.21 -3.46 5.50
CA ALA A 81 -9.22 -4.91 5.70
C ALA A 81 -8.86 -5.65 4.41
N SER A 82 -9.41 -5.24 3.26
CA SER A 82 -9.12 -5.91 2.00
C SER A 82 -7.67 -5.76 1.54
N PHE A 83 -6.91 -4.79 2.03
CA PHE A 83 -5.49 -4.63 1.71
C PHE A 83 -4.53 -5.21 2.77
N LEU A 84 -4.98 -5.29 4.02
CA LEU A 84 -4.12 -5.52 5.17
C LEU A 84 -4.45 -6.78 5.97
N MET A 85 -5.46 -7.57 5.59
CA MET A 85 -5.84 -8.82 6.27
C MET A 85 -5.91 -9.97 5.26
#